data_AF-A0A5C9F3U5-F1
#
_entry.id   AF-A0A5C9F3U5-F1
#
_cell.length_a   1.000
_cell.length_b   1.000
_cell.length_c   1.000
_cell.angle_alpha   90.00
_cell.angle_beta   90.00
_cell.angle_gamma   90.00
#
_symmetry.space_group_name_H-M   'P 1'
#
loop_
_entity.id
_entity.type
_entity.pdbx_description
1 polymer ?
#
loop_
_entity_poly.entity_id
_entity_poly.type
_entity_poly.pdbx_seq_one_letter_code
_entity_poly.pdbx_strand_id
1 'polypeptide(L)'
;MIFDSNKVVKVHHDLKRRVLEILSLIRVMNNYYDKKRAIQEKIKPKLSSFINELKVLDTHNKDWLFNIPTLLSTINQEFIDKNDSFRFPDSIILFEVWMQLGWECLFPQVGFCFKFPGILRGEKTRYVYQFVFSTSRGIGFPLYFSPQFYEYQPPMLRFLAPLFKWVYKISHALNILIKWIVDGRLNSKRHHPGEFESVIISEFEENLYKGINTLFHGYFTHNPAMLGQFTSIEEVVEKVLFSYRIGDHAMSVRKGSKRDIATLNVPLIDYKLIKKRYEIDFYSYLKKLLKVYTLLSLKSKFYRTKRRKSLAKLSPSEKVGFLGSLLRQKIFSSPQFPEWFKKIETLRKTRHLIEQLKELLWNTPLYSHTVHEPSRTKTYQNISSKIMELEELEYDISSRESIFFSTIKKYEQERNFIFDDKDIKGALRELRDDMAKMWLYFKERHFKSALRKLEALTQISIDSRMPKDYKNSLRKIIAQLIPIMAIYEMFVRSLSNSVYPESVPQTKRIGGYLAKFLTSKYNPLGLNLINLFNRLAFQNWAHLIMKEKLNMQQFFNLIVKLPTWKYIPDYIKQLLLETH
;
A
#
# COMPACT_ATOMS: atom_id res chain seq x y z
N MET A 1 14.95 21.14 -13.70
CA MET A 1 14.66 19.89 -12.95
C MET A 1 13.14 19.77 -12.78
N ILE A 2 12.58 18.56 -12.86
CA ILE A 2 11.13 18.32 -12.78
C ILE A 2 10.63 18.34 -11.33
N PHE A 3 11.48 17.93 -10.38
CA PHE A 3 11.23 18.02 -8.94
C PHE A 3 12.13 19.09 -8.32
N ASP A 4 11.56 19.86 -7.41
CA ASP A 4 12.22 20.98 -6.74
C ASP A 4 13.04 20.49 -5.54
N SER A 5 14.06 19.67 -5.82
CA SER A 5 14.98 19.13 -4.82
C SER A 5 16.39 19.00 -5.38
N ASN A 6 17.37 19.48 -4.62
CA ASN A 6 18.80 19.34 -4.93
C ASN A 6 19.39 18.04 -4.34
N LYS A 7 18.60 17.24 -3.61
CA LYS A 7 19.05 15.98 -3.01
C LYS A 7 18.76 14.81 -3.93
N VAL A 8 19.69 13.86 -3.98
CA VAL A 8 19.55 12.62 -4.75
C VAL A 8 19.95 11.42 -3.93
N VAL A 9 19.37 10.26 -4.24
CA VAL A 9 19.79 8.96 -3.71
C VAL A 9 20.30 8.07 -4.84
N LYS A 10 21.30 7.23 -4.54
CA LYS A 10 21.83 6.25 -5.49
C LYS A 10 20.99 4.99 -5.45
N VAL A 11 20.40 4.63 -6.59
CA VAL A 11 19.65 3.38 -6.76
C VAL A 11 20.41 2.46 -7.72
N HIS A 12 20.61 1.20 -7.32
CA HIS A 12 21.28 0.18 -8.11
C HIS A 12 20.53 -0.10 -9.40
N HIS A 13 21.21 0.04 -10.53
CA HIS A 13 20.60 -0.04 -11.83
C HIS A 13 21.59 -0.55 -12.90
N ASP A 14 21.43 -1.81 -13.32
CA ASP A 14 22.31 -2.51 -14.27
C ASP A 14 21.57 -2.92 -15.56
N LEU A 15 22.32 -3.42 -16.56
CA LEU A 15 21.76 -3.86 -17.85
C LEU A 15 20.68 -4.94 -17.67
N LYS A 16 20.92 -5.92 -16.79
CA LYS A 16 19.98 -7.01 -16.53
C LYS A 16 18.65 -6.50 -16.00
N ARG A 17 18.68 -5.53 -15.08
CA ARG A 17 17.48 -4.90 -14.53
C ARG A 17 16.71 -4.17 -15.60
N ARG A 18 17.38 -3.40 -16.45
CA ARG A 18 16.73 -2.68 -17.55
C ARG A 18 15.96 -3.62 -18.46
N VAL A 19 16.59 -4.71 -18.90
CA VAL A 19 15.95 -5.72 -19.77
C VAL A 19 14.69 -6.29 -19.12
N LEU A 20 14.78 -6.68 -17.85
CA LEU A 20 13.64 -7.25 -17.12
C LEU A 20 12.53 -6.22 -16.80
N GLU A 21 12.86 -4.94 -16.61
CA GLU A 21 11.88 -3.87 -16.38
C GLU A 21 11.04 -3.58 -17.61
N ILE A 22 11.66 -3.54 -18.80
CA ILE A 22 10.94 -3.35 -20.07
C ILE A 22 9.89 -4.44 -20.24
N LEU A 23 10.29 -5.69 -20.07
CA LEU A 23 9.42 -6.85 -20.22
C LEU A 23 8.29 -6.82 -19.18
N SER A 24 8.58 -6.37 -17.96
CA SER A 24 7.58 -6.21 -16.91
C SER A 24 6.56 -5.12 -17.25
N LEU A 25 7.02 -3.94 -17.70
CA LEU A 25 6.18 -2.81 -18.09
C LEU A 25 5.18 -3.23 -19.17
N ILE A 26 5.66 -3.76 -20.28
CA ILE A 26 4.81 -4.09 -21.43
C ILE A 26 3.80 -5.19 -21.08
N ARG A 27 4.19 -6.17 -20.25
CA ARG A 27 3.26 -7.18 -19.72
C ARG A 27 2.17 -6.56 -18.85
N VAL A 28 2.51 -5.63 -17.95
CA VAL A 28 1.53 -4.94 -17.10
C VAL A 28 0.57 -4.11 -17.94
N MET A 29 1.07 -3.40 -18.95
CA MET A 29 0.23 -2.65 -19.89
C MET A 29 -0.75 -3.57 -20.62
N ASN A 30 -0.27 -4.70 -21.16
CA ASN A 30 -1.11 -5.66 -21.88
C ASN A 30 -2.23 -6.23 -20.97
N ASN A 31 -1.88 -6.62 -19.74
CA ASN A 31 -2.86 -7.10 -18.76
C ASN A 31 -3.86 -6.00 -18.31
N TYR A 32 -3.38 -4.77 -18.22
CA TYR A 32 -4.20 -3.61 -17.88
C TYR A 32 -5.25 -3.37 -18.97
N TYR A 33 -4.85 -3.29 -20.23
CA TYR A 33 -5.77 -3.03 -21.33
C TYR A 33 -6.74 -4.18 -21.58
N ASP A 34 -6.32 -5.44 -21.39
CA ASP A 34 -7.22 -6.60 -21.40
C ASP A 34 -8.35 -6.47 -20.36
N LYS A 35 -7.98 -6.15 -19.11
CA LYS A 35 -8.96 -5.90 -18.04
C LYS A 35 -9.82 -4.67 -18.30
N LYS A 36 -9.25 -3.58 -18.81
CA LYS A 36 -9.98 -2.34 -19.18
C LYS A 36 -11.06 -2.69 -20.20
N ARG A 37 -10.70 -3.42 -21.25
CA ARG A 37 -11.63 -3.90 -22.27
C ARG A 37 -12.73 -4.79 -21.66
N ALA A 38 -12.39 -5.77 -20.84
CA ALA A 38 -13.37 -6.65 -20.19
C ALA A 38 -14.36 -5.89 -19.29
N ILE A 39 -13.92 -4.82 -18.62
CA ILE A 39 -14.80 -3.95 -17.82
C ILE A 39 -15.69 -3.10 -18.74
N GLN A 40 -15.11 -2.51 -19.78
CA GLN A 40 -15.86 -1.72 -20.76
C GLN A 40 -16.95 -2.57 -21.43
N GLU A 41 -16.64 -3.80 -21.83
CA GLU A 41 -17.62 -4.75 -22.41
C GLU A 41 -18.73 -5.12 -21.42
N LYS A 42 -18.46 -5.19 -20.11
CA LYS A 42 -19.47 -5.41 -19.07
C LYS A 42 -20.37 -4.18 -18.83
N ILE A 43 -19.84 -2.98 -18.98
CA ILE A 43 -20.57 -1.72 -18.70
C ILE A 43 -21.33 -1.23 -19.94
N LYS A 44 -20.79 -1.46 -21.13
CA LYS A 44 -21.37 -1.01 -22.40
C LYS A 44 -22.87 -1.32 -22.55
N PRO A 45 -23.39 -2.51 -22.19
CA PRO A 45 -24.83 -2.81 -22.24
C PRO A 45 -25.67 -1.94 -21.30
N LYS A 46 -25.18 -1.68 -20.07
CA LYS A 46 -25.85 -0.80 -19.10
C LYS A 46 -25.90 0.65 -19.62
N LEU A 47 -24.82 1.11 -20.24
CA LEU A 47 -24.74 2.44 -20.84
C LEU A 47 -25.65 2.57 -22.08
N SER A 48 -25.75 1.52 -22.91
CA SER A 48 -26.68 1.52 -24.04
C SER A 48 -28.15 1.44 -23.60
N SER A 49 -28.46 0.69 -22.53
CA SER A 49 -29.79 0.71 -21.89
C SER A 49 -30.11 2.13 -21.41
N PHE A 50 -29.16 2.79 -20.74
CA PHE A 50 -29.29 4.18 -20.30
C PHE A 50 -29.51 5.17 -21.46
N ILE A 51 -28.75 5.07 -22.56
CA ILE A 51 -28.93 5.92 -23.74
C ILE A 51 -30.30 5.65 -24.39
N ASN A 52 -30.75 4.39 -24.42
CA ASN A 52 -32.06 4.04 -24.95
C ASN A 52 -33.21 4.51 -24.03
N GLU A 53 -33.05 4.39 -22.71
CA GLU A 53 -33.98 4.93 -21.71
C GLU A 53 -34.07 6.45 -21.79
N LEU A 54 -32.94 7.15 -21.95
CA LEU A 54 -32.92 8.59 -22.22
C LEU A 54 -33.65 8.95 -23.52
N LYS A 55 -33.44 8.19 -24.60
CA LYS A 55 -34.16 8.40 -25.87
C LYS A 55 -35.67 8.16 -25.74
N VAL A 56 -36.08 7.16 -24.94
CA VAL A 56 -37.50 6.87 -24.66
C VAL A 56 -38.12 7.95 -23.76
N LEU A 57 -37.36 8.51 -22.82
CA LEU A 57 -37.78 9.61 -21.95
C LEU A 57 -37.92 10.94 -22.72
N ASP A 58 -37.04 11.19 -23.68
CA ASP A 58 -37.11 12.35 -24.60
C ASP A 58 -38.40 12.31 -25.45
N THR A 59 -38.93 11.11 -25.74
CA THR A 59 -40.17 10.93 -26.49
C THR A 59 -41.46 11.00 -25.67
N HIS A 60 -41.43 10.87 -24.32
CA HIS A 60 -42.66 10.65 -23.55
C HIS A 60 -42.94 11.50 -22.30
N ASN A 61 -42.08 12.40 -21.83
CA ASN A 61 -42.52 13.43 -20.87
C ASN A 61 -41.49 14.57 -20.72
N LYS A 62 -41.96 15.82 -20.75
CA LYS A 62 -41.16 17.06 -20.68
C LYS A 62 -40.46 17.32 -19.33
N ASP A 63 -40.50 16.39 -18.37
CA ASP A 63 -39.92 16.54 -17.03
C ASP A 63 -38.85 15.48 -16.70
N TRP A 64 -38.12 15.01 -17.71
CA TRP A 64 -36.96 14.12 -17.54
C TRP A 64 -35.78 14.78 -16.80
N LEU A 65 -35.74 16.12 -16.75
CA LEU A 65 -34.70 16.90 -16.10
C LEU A 65 -34.59 16.61 -14.59
N PHE A 66 -35.68 16.20 -13.93
CA PHE A 66 -35.70 15.89 -12.49
C PHE A 66 -35.12 14.51 -12.15
N ASN A 67 -35.09 13.57 -13.11
CA ASN A 67 -34.58 12.21 -12.88
C ASN A 67 -33.09 12.06 -13.22
N ILE A 68 -32.54 12.98 -14.03
CA ILE A 68 -31.12 12.99 -14.39
C ILE A 68 -30.20 13.13 -13.18
N PRO A 69 -30.43 14.05 -12.22
CA PRO A 69 -29.57 14.18 -11.04
C PRO A 69 -29.53 12.90 -10.23
N THR A 70 -30.68 12.23 -10.05
CA THR A 70 -30.79 11.00 -9.26
C THR A 70 -30.10 9.84 -9.96
N LEU A 71 -30.27 9.67 -11.27
CA LEU A 71 -29.64 8.58 -12.02
C LEU A 71 -28.14 8.80 -12.27
N LEU A 72 -27.74 10.04 -12.58
CA LEU A 72 -26.32 10.44 -12.58
C LEU A 72 -25.73 10.27 -11.20
N SER A 73 -26.49 10.50 -10.12
CA SER A 73 -26.03 10.20 -8.76
C SER A 73 -25.89 8.70 -8.52
N THR A 74 -26.69 7.82 -9.12
CA THR A 74 -26.55 6.36 -8.98
C THR A 74 -25.36 5.81 -9.79
N ILE A 75 -25.18 6.29 -11.03
CA ILE A 75 -24.02 5.93 -11.88
C ILE A 75 -22.74 6.56 -11.32
N ASN A 76 -22.82 7.81 -10.83
CA ASN A 76 -21.75 8.41 -10.05
C ASN A 76 -21.54 7.62 -8.78
N GLN A 77 -22.52 7.29 -7.94
CA GLN A 77 -22.30 6.57 -6.68
C GLN A 77 -21.58 5.23 -6.93
N GLU A 78 -21.97 4.45 -7.95
CA GLU A 78 -21.25 3.22 -8.31
C GLU A 78 -19.78 3.46 -8.76
N PHE A 79 -19.44 4.63 -9.29
CA PHE A 79 -18.09 5.02 -9.74
C PHE A 79 -17.31 5.94 -8.77
N ILE A 80 -17.99 6.73 -7.94
CA ILE A 80 -17.58 7.94 -7.18
C ILE A 80 -17.70 7.72 -5.67
N ASP A 81 -18.39 6.68 -5.17
CA ASP A 81 -18.59 6.45 -3.72
C ASP A 81 -17.31 6.27 -2.87
N LYS A 82 -16.13 6.53 -3.43
CA LYS A 82 -14.85 6.59 -2.72
C LYS A 82 -14.06 7.89 -2.98
N ASN A 83 -14.73 9.04 -2.90
CA ASN A 83 -14.18 10.40 -3.08
C ASN A 83 -13.04 10.86 -2.12
N ASP A 84 -12.41 9.96 -1.36
CA ASP A 84 -11.27 10.27 -0.50
C ASP A 84 -10.09 9.33 -0.76
N SER A 85 -9.90 8.85 -1.99
CA SER A 85 -8.75 7.96 -2.25
C SER A 85 -8.19 7.99 -3.66
N PHE A 86 -6.87 7.89 -3.79
CA PHE A 86 -6.22 7.47 -5.04
C PHE A 86 -6.45 5.97 -5.30
N ARG A 87 -7.70 5.52 -5.22
CA ARG A 87 -8.05 4.13 -5.55
C ARG A 87 -8.24 4.00 -7.05
N PHE A 88 -8.30 2.75 -7.49
CA PHE A 88 -8.86 2.42 -8.79
C PHE A 88 -10.36 2.83 -8.77
N PRO A 89 -10.85 3.68 -9.69
CA PRO A 89 -10.22 4.08 -10.96
C PRO A 89 -9.40 5.38 -11.00
N ASP A 90 -9.48 6.25 -10.00
CA ASP A 90 -8.86 7.60 -10.01
C ASP A 90 -7.35 7.60 -10.26
N SER A 91 -6.62 6.66 -9.67
CA SER A 91 -5.17 6.56 -9.86
C SER A 91 -4.78 5.94 -11.20
N ILE A 92 -5.69 5.24 -11.89
CA ILE A 92 -5.43 4.67 -13.23
C ILE A 92 -4.97 5.76 -14.19
N ILE A 93 -5.66 6.90 -14.19
CA ILE A 93 -5.42 7.99 -15.14
C ILE A 93 -3.98 8.49 -14.99
N LEU A 94 -3.55 8.74 -13.74
CA LEU A 94 -2.19 9.16 -13.43
C LEU A 94 -1.16 8.18 -13.99
N PHE A 95 -1.39 6.89 -13.78
CA PHE A 95 -0.42 5.89 -14.15
C PHE A 95 -0.47 5.51 -15.64
N GLU A 96 -1.63 5.58 -16.29
CA GLU A 96 -1.75 5.45 -17.75
C GLU A 96 -0.95 6.57 -18.42
N VAL A 97 -1.13 7.81 -17.95
CA VAL A 97 -0.35 8.97 -18.37
C VAL A 97 1.14 8.83 -18.04
N TRP A 98 1.49 8.22 -16.91
CA TRP A 98 2.88 7.95 -16.57
C TRP A 98 3.51 6.89 -17.48
N MET A 99 2.79 5.80 -17.79
CA MET A 99 3.25 4.75 -18.72
C MET A 99 3.45 5.30 -20.14
N GLN A 100 2.66 6.28 -20.55
CA GLN A 100 2.81 6.99 -21.83
C GLN A 100 4.16 7.74 -21.96
N LEU A 101 4.92 7.97 -20.87
CA LEU A 101 6.28 8.51 -20.97
C LEU A 101 7.32 7.52 -21.55
N GLY A 102 6.92 6.30 -21.91
CA GLY A 102 7.80 5.34 -22.58
C GLY A 102 8.95 4.88 -21.68
N TRP A 103 10.16 4.90 -22.21
CA TRP A 103 11.37 4.49 -21.49
C TRP A 103 11.55 5.17 -20.11
N GLU A 104 11.10 6.43 -19.98
CA GLU A 104 11.27 7.24 -18.77
C GLU A 104 10.40 6.78 -17.59
N CYS A 105 9.41 5.92 -17.81
CA CYS A 105 8.54 5.41 -16.76
C CYS A 105 9.09 4.14 -16.08
N LEU A 106 10.16 3.54 -16.61
CA LEU A 106 10.74 2.29 -16.09
C LEU A 106 11.41 2.45 -14.72
N PHE A 107 11.87 3.66 -14.42
CA PHE A 107 12.66 3.97 -13.24
C PHE A 107 11.87 4.73 -12.19
N PRO A 108 12.25 4.66 -10.91
CA PRO A 108 11.66 5.53 -9.91
C PRO A 108 12.09 6.96 -10.24
N GLN A 109 11.12 7.83 -10.51
CA GLN A 109 11.41 9.23 -10.87
C GLN A 109 11.71 10.09 -9.64
N VAL A 110 11.28 9.64 -8.46
CA VAL A 110 11.47 10.34 -7.19
C VAL A 110 11.43 9.35 -6.03
N GLY A 111 12.28 9.59 -5.04
CA GLY A 111 12.23 8.98 -3.71
C GLY A 111 11.67 9.96 -2.70
N PHE A 112 11.00 9.43 -1.68
CA PHE A 112 10.48 10.19 -0.54
C PHE A 112 11.17 9.73 0.73
N CYS A 113 11.55 10.66 1.59
CA CYS A 113 12.04 10.34 2.93
C CYS A 113 11.08 10.91 3.97
N PHE A 114 10.42 10.03 4.71
CA PHE A 114 9.59 10.38 5.86
C PHE A 114 10.36 10.16 7.16
N LYS A 115 10.18 11.04 8.14
CA LYS A 115 10.84 10.99 9.45
C LYS A 115 9.86 10.62 10.54
N PHE A 116 10.23 9.67 11.39
CA PHE A 116 9.43 9.14 12.48
C PHE A 116 10.26 8.94 13.76
N PRO A 117 9.66 8.94 14.96
CA PRO A 117 10.36 8.60 16.19
C PRO A 117 10.80 7.13 16.22
N GLY A 118 11.92 6.83 16.87
CA GLY A 118 12.32 5.45 17.15
C GLY A 118 11.42 4.78 18.19
N ILE A 119 11.24 3.46 18.09
CA ILE A 119 10.50 2.66 19.09
C ILE A 119 11.28 1.43 19.58
N LEU A 120 12.36 1.06 18.88
CA LEU A 120 13.25 -0.02 19.31
C LEU A 120 14.18 0.49 20.42
N ARG A 121 14.69 -0.43 21.25
CA ARG A 121 15.64 -0.10 22.30
C ARG A 121 16.89 0.57 21.70
N GLY A 122 17.23 1.76 22.19
CA GLY A 122 18.35 2.58 21.72
C GLY A 122 18.13 3.25 20.36
N GLU A 123 16.94 3.16 19.75
CA GLU A 123 16.62 3.84 18.49
C GLU A 123 16.17 5.28 18.75
N LYS A 124 16.84 6.25 18.13
CA LYS A 124 16.51 7.68 18.23
C LYS A 124 15.47 8.10 17.21
N THR A 125 15.77 7.82 15.94
CA THR A 125 15.00 8.31 14.79
C THR A 125 14.88 7.23 13.74
N ARG A 126 13.72 7.17 13.07
CA ARG A 126 13.45 6.28 11.96
C ARG A 126 13.17 7.07 10.69
N TYR A 127 13.80 6.68 9.59
CA TYR A 127 13.61 7.26 8.27
C TYR A 127 13.03 6.20 7.32
N VAL A 128 11.85 6.45 6.78
CA VAL A 128 11.23 5.59 5.76
C VAL A 128 11.51 6.20 4.40
N TYR A 129 12.30 5.50 3.60
CA TYR A 129 12.53 5.81 2.20
C TYR A 129 11.50 5.08 1.35
N GLN A 130 10.66 5.80 0.63
CA GLN A 130 9.65 5.25 -0.26
C GLN A 130 9.97 5.62 -1.71
N PHE A 131 9.96 4.63 -2.59
CA PHE A 131 10.22 4.77 -4.01
C PHE A 131 8.93 4.46 -4.76
N VAL A 132 8.52 5.38 -5.62
CA VAL A 132 7.29 5.27 -6.40
C VAL A 132 7.62 4.82 -7.81
N PHE A 133 6.97 3.75 -8.26
CA PHE A 133 7.11 3.20 -9.61
C PHE A 133 5.81 3.38 -10.38
N SER A 134 5.93 3.65 -11.68
CA SER A 134 4.79 3.79 -12.60
C SER A 134 3.94 2.51 -12.71
N THR A 135 4.57 1.35 -12.55
CA THR A 135 3.95 0.05 -12.77
C THR A 135 4.37 -0.97 -11.74
N SER A 136 3.50 -1.97 -11.58
CA SER A 136 3.79 -3.12 -10.75
C SER A 136 4.95 -3.92 -11.31
N ARG A 137 5.97 -4.17 -10.49
CA ARG A 137 7.18 -4.91 -10.93
C ARG A 137 6.99 -6.43 -10.90
N GLY A 138 5.77 -6.86 -10.56
CA GLY A 138 5.20 -8.21 -10.55
C GLY A 138 6.07 -9.30 -9.91
N ILE A 139 5.54 -10.52 -9.87
CA ILE A 139 6.42 -11.68 -10.00
C ILE A 139 6.80 -11.74 -11.48
N GLY A 140 8.05 -11.40 -11.76
CA GLY A 140 8.68 -11.51 -13.07
C GLY A 140 8.74 -12.99 -13.41
N PHE A 141 7.69 -13.48 -14.05
CA PHE A 141 7.78 -14.70 -14.80
C PHE A 141 8.18 -14.30 -16.19
N PRO A 142 9.25 -14.89 -16.73
CA PRO A 142 9.76 -14.43 -17.99
C PRO A 142 8.82 -14.77 -19.13
N LEU A 143 8.72 -13.83 -20.06
CA LEU A 143 8.21 -14.10 -21.39
C LEU A 143 9.21 -15.05 -22.04
N TYR A 144 8.79 -16.28 -22.21
CA TYR A 144 9.58 -17.33 -22.84
C TYR A 144 9.03 -17.56 -24.24
N PHE A 145 9.83 -17.20 -25.23
CA PHE A 145 9.65 -17.65 -26.61
C PHE A 145 10.37 -18.97 -26.83
N SER A 146 9.99 -19.71 -27.87
CA SER A 146 10.70 -20.95 -28.21
C SER A 146 12.14 -20.65 -28.63
N PRO A 147 13.08 -21.60 -28.52
CA PRO A 147 14.48 -21.39 -28.92
C PRO A 147 14.64 -20.89 -30.37
N GLN A 148 13.70 -21.25 -31.26
CA GLN A 148 13.66 -20.75 -32.63
C GLN A 148 13.50 -19.22 -32.71
N PHE A 149 12.74 -18.61 -31.81
CA PHE A 149 12.60 -17.15 -31.76
C PHE A 149 13.92 -16.44 -31.42
N TYR A 150 14.74 -17.07 -30.60
CA TYR A 150 16.08 -16.58 -30.26
C TYR A 150 17.14 -17.11 -31.24
N GLU A 151 16.71 -17.84 -32.28
CA GLU A 151 17.54 -18.41 -33.33
C GLU A 151 18.70 -19.28 -32.81
N TYR A 152 18.45 -20.04 -31.74
CA TYR A 152 19.33 -21.11 -31.29
C TYR A 152 18.58 -22.45 -31.21
N GLN A 153 19.21 -23.54 -31.63
CA GLN A 153 18.69 -24.89 -31.50
C GLN A 153 19.63 -25.70 -30.60
N PRO A 154 19.31 -25.86 -29.30
CA PRO A 154 20.17 -26.63 -28.43
C PRO A 154 20.12 -28.11 -28.87
N PRO A 155 21.27 -28.82 -28.93
CA PRO A 155 21.35 -30.20 -29.43
C PRO A 155 20.48 -31.19 -28.62
N MET A 156 20.05 -30.81 -27.42
CA MET A 156 19.12 -31.59 -26.57
C MET A 156 17.73 -30.95 -26.43
N LEU A 157 17.29 -30.12 -27.38
CA LEU A 157 16.01 -29.42 -27.29
C LEU A 157 14.83 -30.39 -27.03
N ARG A 158 14.84 -31.56 -27.66
CA ARG A 158 13.80 -32.59 -27.46
C ARG A 158 13.72 -33.08 -26.01
N PHE A 159 14.85 -33.16 -25.31
CA PHE A 159 14.95 -33.59 -23.91
C PHE A 159 14.71 -32.45 -22.92
N LEU A 160 15.05 -31.21 -23.30
CA LEU A 160 14.83 -30.01 -22.48
C LEU A 160 13.43 -29.40 -22.67
N ALA A 161 12.71 -29.73 -23.74
CA ALA A 161 11.37 -29.22 -24.03
C ALA A 161 10.35 -29.52 -22.91
N PRO A 162 10.32 -30.71 -22.28
CA PRO A 162 9.50 -30.96 -21.11
C PRO A 162 9.84 -30.02 -19.95
N LEU A 163 11.13 -29.77 -19.70
CA LEU A 163 11.58 -28.84 -18.66
C LEU A 163 11.11 -27.41 -18.96
N PHE A 164 11.32 -26.90 -20.19
CA PHE A 164 10.84 -25.56 -20.58
C PHE A 164 9.31 -25.44 -20.49
N LYS A 165 8.57 -26.48 -20.90
CA LYS A 165 7.10 -26.54 -20.79
C LYS A 165 6.63 -26.63 -19.33
N TRP A 166 7.36 -27.35 -18.49
CA TRP A 166 7.08 -27.51 -17.07
C TRP A 166 7.36 -26.21 -16.29
N VAL A 167 8.46 -25.54 -16.58
CA VAL A 167 8.80 -24.19 -16.10
C VAL A 167 7.70 -23.19 -16.41
N TYR A 168 7.15 -23.22 -17.63
CA TYR A 168 6.02 -22.40 -18.04
C TYR A 168 4.74 -22.73 -17.27
N LYS A 169 4.40 -24.03 -17.17
CA LYS A 169 3.20 -24.49 -16.46
C LYS A 169 3.23 -24.11 -14.97
N ILE A 170 4.36 -24.25 -14.29
CA ILE A 170 4.49 -23.85 -12.88
C ILE A 170 4.39 -22.35 -12.72
N SER A 171 5.01 -21.56 -13.60
CA SER A 171 4.92 -20.11 -13.57
C SER A 171 3.49 -19.62 -13.78
N HIS A 172 2.79 -20.22 -14.75
CA HIS A 172 1.37 -19.95 -15.00
C HIS A 172 0.48 -20.43 -13.85
N ALA A 173 0.76 -21.61 -13.28
CA ALA A 173 0.02 -22.16 -12.14
C ALA A 173 0.25 -21.36 -10.87
N LEU A 174 1.46 -20.88 -10.59
CA LEU A 174 1.76 -19.96 -9.49
C LEU A 174 1.03 -18.63 -9.68
N ASN A 175 0.97 -18.11 -10.90
CA ASN A 175 0.21 -16.90 -11.20
C ASN A 175 -1.30 -17.13 -10.98
N ILE A 176 -1.84 -18.27 -11.44
CA ILE A 176 -3.23 -18.66 -11.18
C ILE A 176 -3.46 -18.85 -9.68
N LEU A 177 -2.58 -19.53 -8.96
CA LEU A 177 -2.72 -19.84 -7.53
C LEU A 177 -2.67 -18.57 -6.69
N ILE A 178 -1.71 -17.68 -6.95
CA ILE A 178 -1.61 -16.38 -6.29
C ILE A 178 -2.84 -15.55 -6.63
N LYS A 179 -3.25 -15.53 -7.91
CA LYS A 179 -4.47 -14.88 -8.36
C LYS A 179 -5.71 -15.45 -7.64
N TRP A 180 -5.83 -16.76 -7.47
CA TRP A 180 -6.99 -17.39 -6.85
C TRP A 180 -7.05 -17.14 -5.33
N ILE A 181 -5.89 -17.21 -4.66
CA ILE A 181 -5.76 -16.91 -3.21
C ILE A 181 -6.01 -15.42 -2.92
N VAL A 182 -5.60 -14.52 -3.82
CA VAL A 182 -5.71 -13.05 -3.65
C VAL A 182 -7.05 -12.51 -4.16
N ASP A 183 -7.54 -12.98 -5.31
CA ASP A 183 -8.80 -12.53 -5.92
C ASP A 183 -10.01 -13.09 -5.14
N GLY A 184 -9.93 -14.33 -4.63
CA GLY A 184 -11.04 -15.01 -3.95
C GLY A 184 -11.43 -14.45 -2.58
N ARG A 185 -10.56 -13.64 -1.94
CA ARG A 185 -10.80 -13.12 -0.58
C ARG A 185 -11.02 -11.61 -0.48
N LEU A 186 -10.66 -10.82 -1.50
CA LEU A 186 -10.58 -9.35 -1.32
C LEU A 186 -11.30 -8.50 -2.36
N ASN A 187 -11.83 -9.04 -3.46
CA ASN A 187 -12.44 -8.22 -4.55
C ASN A 187 -11.57 -7.02 -4.98
N SER A 188 -10.26 -7.06 -4.71
CA SER A 188 -9.31 -5.96 -4.85
C SER A 188 -8.24 -6.41 -5.84
N LYS A 189 -8.32 -5.85 -7.06
CA LYS A 189 -7.59 -6.23 -8.26
C LYS A 189 -6.08 -5.96 -8.18
N ARG A 190 -5.24 -6.83 -7.61
CA ARG A 190 -3.78 -6.56 -7.61
C ARG A 190 -3.06 -6.95 -8.90
N HIS A 191 -3.03 -6.00 -9.83
CA HIS A 191 -1.84 -5.51 -10.55
C HIS A 191 -2.13 -4.04 -10.84
N HIS A 192 -2.11 -3.22 -9.79
CA HIS A 192 -2.37 -1.80 -9.94
C HIS A 192 -1.13 -1.13 -10.53
N PRO A 193 -1.27 -0.21 -11.48
CA PRO A 193 -0.19 0.68 -11.83
C PRO A 193 0.05 1.60 -10.61
N GLY A 194 1.32 1.94 -10.33
CA GLY A 194 1.73 2.54 -9.04
C GLY A 194 2.14 1.56 -7.96
N GLU A 195 3.44 1.37 -7.75
CA GLU A 195 3.95 0.63 -6.60
C GLU A 195 4.82 1.48 -5.68
N PHE A 196 4.60 1.29 -4.39
CA PHE A 196 5.36 1.92 -3.32
C PHE A 196 6.26 0.87 -2.68
N GLU A 197 7.53 0.90 -3.03
CA GLU A 197 8.53 0.09 -2.34
C GLU A 197 9.24 0.92 -1.29
N SER A 198 9.45 0.34 -0.11
CA SER A 198 9.99 1.09 1.03
C SER A 198 11.22 0.41 1.63
N VAL A 199 12.07 1.20 2.26
CA VAL A 199 13.19 0.78 3.10
C VAL A 199 13.19 1.65 4.34
N ILE A 200 13.51 1.06 5.48
CA ILE A 200 13.75 1.84 6.70
C ILE A 200 15.26 1.97 6.92
N ILE A 201 15.70 3.17 7.27
CA ILE A 201 17.00 3.43 7.88
C ILE A 201 16.74 4.05 9.24
N SER A 202 17.29 3.45 10.28
CA SER A 202 17.11 3.87 11.67
C SER A 202 18.43 4.30 12.28
N GLU A 203 18.41 5.43 12.97
CA GLU A 203 19.49 5.96 13.78
C GLU A 203 19.35 5.46 15.22
N PHE A 204 20.43 4.88 15.75
CA PHE A 204 20.54 4.42 17.12
C PHE A 204 21.51 5.32 17.93
N GLU A 205 21.61 5.05 19.22
CA GLU A 205 22.69 5.54 20.08
C GLU A 205 24.07 5.36 19.44
N GLU A 206 25.01 6.24 19.82
CA GLU A 206 26.37 6.28 19.26
C GLU A 206 26.44 6.48 17.73
N ASN A 207 25.39 7.05 17.14
CA ASN A 207 25.25 7.30 15.70
C ASN A 207 25.38 6.04 14.84
N LEU A 208 24.84 4.95 15.37
CA LEU A 208 24.83 3.65 14.72
C LEU A 208 23.59 3.51 13.83
N TYR A 209 23.76 3.24 12.53
CA TYR A 209 22.65 3.23 11.56
C TYR A 209 22.33 1.83 11.07
N LYS A 210 21.09 1.37 11.26
CA LYS A 210 20.64 0.06 10.79
C LYS A 210 19.58 0.21 9.69
N GLY A 211 19.60 -0.70 8.71
CA GLY A 211 18.65 -0.75 7.60
C GLY A 211 17.67 -1.92 7.75
N ILE A 212 16.39 -1.70 7.48
CA ILE A 212 15.38 -2.76 7.39
C ILE A 212 14.88 -2.80 5.95
N ASN A 213 15.08 -3.95 5.32
CA ASN A 213 14.63 -4.20 3.95
C ASN A 213 13.15 -4.59 3.93
N THR A 214 12.53 -4.42 2.76
CA THR A 214 11.22 -5.01 2.47
C THR A 214 11.36 -6.30 1.66
N LEU A 215 10.33 -7.14 1.71
CA LEU A 215 10.12 -8.35 0.93
C LEU A 215 8.67 -8.30 0.47
N PHE A 216 8.37 -8.59 -0.79
CA PHE A 216 7.02 -8.70 -1.36
C PHE A 216 6.04 -7.57 -0.98
N HIS A 217 5.48 -6.84 -1.95
CA HIS A 217 4.49 -5.79 -1.71
C HIS A 217 4.85 -4.84 -0.54
N GLY A 218 6.15 -4.64 -0.27
CA GLY A 218 6.62 -3.77 0.80
C GLY A 218 6.56 -4.31 2.25
N TYR A 219 6.47 -5.63 2.52
CA TYR A 219 6.51 -6.13 3.91
C TYR A 219 7.93 -6.13 4.50
N PHE A 220 8.15 -5.50 5.65
CA PHE A 220 9.47 -5.43 6.28
C PHE A 220 9.95 -6.77 6.86
N THR A 221 11.26 -7.04 6.74
CA THR A 221 11.91 -8.29 7.20
C THR A 221 12.12 -8.40 8.71
N HIS A 222 11.79 -7.35 9.46
CA HIS A 222 12.01 -7.13 10.91
C HIS A 222 13.46 -7.14 11.41
N ASN A 223 14.41 -7.71 10.66
CA ASN A 223 15.79 -7.81 11.10
C ASN A 223 16.58 -6.59 10.61
N PRO A 224 16.82 -5.57 11.46
CA PRO A 224 17.67 -4.45 11.10
C PRO A 224 19.10 -4.94 10.88
N ALA A 225 19.61 -4.75 9.68
CA ALA A 225 20.99 -5.05 9.30
C ALA A 225 21.89 -3.85 9.58
N MET A 226 23.12 -4.09 10.02
CA MET A 226 24.06 -3.02 10.33
C MET A 226 24.52 -2.33 9.04
N LEU A 227 24.35 -1.01 8.90
CA LEU A 227 24.91 -0.23 7.78
C LEU A 227 26.28 0.35 8.15
N GLY A 228 26.43 0.80 9.39
CA GLY A 228 27.67 1.36 9.94
C GLY A 228 27.42 2.47 10.94
N GLN A 229 28.50 3.07 11.40
CA GLN A 229 28.49 4.30 12.19
C GLN A 229 28.74 5.48 11.25
N PHE A 230 27.92 6.52 11.35
CA PHE A 230 27.99 7.70 10.49
C PHE A 230 27.72 8.93 11.34
N THR A 231 28.16 10.11 10.93
CA THR A 231 27.91 11.37 11.65
C THR A 231 26.47 11.85 11.49
N SER A 232 25.84 11.55 10.35
CA SER A 232 24.49 12.04 10.00
C SER A 232 23.76 11.09 9.04
N ILE A 233 22.44 11.28 8.91
CA ILE A 233 21.62 10.54 7.93
C ILE A 233 21.99 10.95 6.50
N GLU A 234 22.43 12.19 6.29
CA GLU A 234 22.92 12.67 5.00
C GLU A 234 24.16 11.87 4.56
N GLU A 235 25.12 11.67 5.47
CA GLU A 235 26.32 10.87 5.19
C GLU A 235 25.97 9.40 4.88
N VAL A 236 24.97 8.85 5.58
CA VAL A 236 24.46 7.49 5.30
C VAL A 236 23.96 7.42 3.86
N VAL A 237 23.12 8.36 3.43
CA VAL A 237 22.52 8.37 2.09
C VAL A 237 23.58 8.47 0.98
N GLU A 238 24.69 9.16 1.22
CA GLU A 238 25.79 9.26 0.26
C GLU A 238 26.60 7.96 0.12
N LYS A 239 26.72 7.21 1.23
CA LYS A 239 27.57 6.01 1.35
C LYS A 239 26.82 4.68 1.18
N VAL A 240 25.49 4.69 1.28
CA VAL A 240 24.65 3.51 1.05
C VAL A 240 24.13 3.45 -0.39
N LEU A 241 23.79 2.24 -0.81
CA LEU A 241 23.17 1.97 -2.09
C LEU A 241 21.79 1.36 -1.86
N PHE A 242 20.76 1.98 -2.42
CA PHE A 242 19.43 1.40 -2.48
C PHE A 242 19.37 0.41 -3.65
N SER A 243 18.72 -0.73 -3.46
CA SER A 243 18.52 -1.72 -4.52
C SER A 243 17.16 -2.37 -4.42
N TYR A 244 16.40 -2.38 -5.52
CA TYR A 244 15.21 -3.22 -5.61
C TYR A 244 15.57 -4.58 -6.18
N ARG A 245 14.60 -5.47 -6.34
CA ARG A 245 14.70 -6.57 -7.30
C ARG A 245 13.39 -6.67 -8.07
N ILE A 246 13.51 -7.12 -9.31
CA ILE A 246 12.35 -7.35 -10.19
C ILE A 246 11.85 -8.76 -9.87
N GLY A 247 10.57 -8.92 -9.62
CA GLY A 247 9.99 -10.21 -9.26
C GLY A 247 9.61 -10.40 -7.80
N ASP A 248 10.12 -9.57 -6.89
CA ASP A 248 9.95 -9.77 -5.45
C ASP A 248 9.41 -8.55 -4.70
N HIS A 249 9.05 -7.46 -5.40
CA HIS A 249 8.43 -6.26 -4.82
C HIS A 249 9.10 -5.86 -3.50
N ALA A 250 10.42 -5.69 -3.59
CA ALA A 250 11.29 -5.50 -2.45
C ALA A 250 12.28 -4.39 -2.74
N MET A 251 12.46 -3.49 -1.77
CA MET A 251 13.58 -2.58 -1.68
C MET A 251 14.52 -3.00 -0.56
N SER A 252 15.81 -2.83 -0.82
CA SER A 252 16.87 -3.14 0.12
C SER A 252 17.90 -2.03 0.15
N VAL A 253 18.59 -1.91 1.28
CA VAL A 253 19.72 -1.01 1.48
C VAL A 253 20.94 -1.82 1.86
N ARG A 254 22.09 -1.44 1.28
CA ARG A 254 23.38 -2.07 1.54
C ARG A 254 24.48 -1.01 1.55
N LYS A 255 25.56 -1.29 2.28
CA LYS A 255 26.76 -0.45 2.23
C LYS A 255 27.31 -0.44 0.81
N GLY A 256 27.61 0.73 0.26
CA GLY A 256 28.23 0.84 -1.06
C GLY A 256 29.65 0.29 -0.99
N SER A 257 29.87 -0.93 -1.52
CA SER A 257 31.16 -1.62 -1.36
C SER A 257 31.82 -2.08 -2.67
N LYS A 258 31.37 -1.62 -3.84
CA LYS A 258 32.04 -1.91 -5.12
C LYS A 258 32.09 -0.66 -6.00
N ARG A 259 33.29 -0.35 -6.50
CA ARG A 259 33.57 0.81 -7.38
C ARG A 259 32.87 0.72 -8.75
N ASP A 260 32.36 -0.46 -9.14
CA ASP A 260 31.82 -0.71 -10.49
C ASP A 260 30.31 -1.01 -10.54
N ILE A 261 29.53 -0.58 -9.54
CA ILE A 261 28.08 -0.78 -9.58
C ILE A 261 27.42 0.35 -10.37
N ALA A 262 26.78 0.02 -11.48
CA ALA A 262 25.95 0.97 -12.22
C ALA A 262 24.79 1.47 -11.34
N THR A 263 24.63 2.80 -11.26
CA THR A 263 23.63 3.45 -10.41
C THR A 263 22.88 4.53 -11.16
N LEU A 264 21.65 4.77 -10.72
CA LEU A 264 20.80 5.88 -11.13
C LEU A 264 20.68 6.88 -9.97
N ASN A 265 20.89 8.16 -10.24
CA ASN A 265 20.59 9.24 -9.30
C ASN A 265 19.10 9.55 -9.36
N VAL A 266 18.41 9.33 -8.24
CA VAL A 266 16.97 9.56 -8.12
C VAL A 266 16.75 10.77 -7.21
N PRO A 267 16.01 11.82 -7.67
CA PRO A 267 15.65 12.96 -6.84
C PRO A 267 14.97 12.53 -5.52
N LEU A 268 15.30 13.20 -4.42
CA LEU A 268 14.77 12.90 -3.09
C LEU A 268 13.95 14.07 -2.55
N ILE A 269 12.67 13.84 -2.29
CA ILE A 269 11.82 14.75 -1.51
C ILE A 269 11.92 14.34 -0.04
N ASP A 270 12.60 15.13 0.77
CA ASP A 270 12.80 14.84 2.18
C ASP A 270 11.66 15.36 3.08
N TYR A 271 11.66 14.91 4.33
CA TYR A 271 10.64 15.28 5.32
C TYR A 271 10.59 16.80 5.58
N LYS A 272 11.69 17.53 5.37
CA LYS A 272 11.73 18.99 5.52
C LYS A 272 10.93 19.65 4.39
N LEU A 273 11.15 19.19 3.15
CA LEU A 273 10.39 19.67 2.00
C LEU A 273 8.90 19.30 2.09
N ILE A 274 8.59 18.09 2.57
CA ILE A 274 7.20 17.66 2.80
C ILE A 274 6.50 18.59 3.80
N LYS A 275 7.15 18.87 4.95
CA LYS A 275 6.62 19.77 5.96
C LYS A 275 6.45 21.20 5.44
N LYS A 276 7.43 21.72 4.71
CA LYS A 276 7.39 23.09 4.15
C LYS A 276 6.29 23.26 3.11
N ARG A 277 6.11 22.29 2.21
CA ARG A 277 5.24 22.41 1.03
C ARG A 277 3.81 21.94 1.27
N TYR A 278 3.64 20.91 2.09
CA TYR A 278 2.34 20.27 2.30
C TYR A 278 1.83 20.42 3.74
N GLU A 279 2.57 21.12 4.61
CA GLU A 279 2.25 21.34 6.03
C GLU A 279 1.97 20.05 6.82
N ILE A 280 2.65 18.97 6.46
CA ILE A 280 2.50 17.67 7.10
C ILE A 280 3.70 17.37 7.99
N ASP A 281 3.41 17.06 9.25
CA ASP A 281 4.40 16.71 10.26
C ASP A 281 4.05 15.41 10.97
N PHE A 282 4.28 14.29 10.28
CA PHE A 282 4.07 12.95 10.85
C PHE A 282 4.95 12.69 12.08
N TYR A 283 6.14 13.28 12.16
CA TYR A 283 7.06 13.08 13.28
C TYR A 283 6.47 13.61 14.59
N SER A 284 5.98 14.86 14.56
CA SER A 284 5.34 15.50 15.71
C SER A 284 4.05 14.78 16.11
N TYR A 285 3.23 14.38 15.14
CA TYR A 285 2.03 13.59 15.40
C TYR A 285 2.35 12.27 16.11
N LEU A 286 3.32 11.50 15.59
CA LEU A 286 3.67 10.19 16.16
C LEU A 286 4.35 10.30 17.52
N LYS A 287 5.06 11.39 17.83
CA LYS A 287 5.52 11.65 19.19
C LYS A 287 4.35 11.77 20.18
N LYS A 288 3.27 12.45 19.80
CA LYS A 288 2.06 12.53 20.64
C LYS A 288 1.37 11.16 20.74
N LEU A 289 1.24 10.44 19.63
CA LEU A 289 0.70 9.07 19.62
C LEU A 289 1.46 8.14 20.58
N LEU A 290 2.80 8.21 20.61
CA LEU A 290 3.63 7.44 21.54
C LEU A 290 3.39 7.83 23.01
N LYS A 291 3.16 9.12 23.31
CA LYS A 291 2.77 9.55 24.66
C LYS A 291 1.41 8.96 25.06
N VAL A 292 0.43 8.97 24.15
CA VAL A 292 -0.88 8.33 24.39
C VAL A 292 -0.72 6.82 24.61
N TYR A 293 0.08 6.13 23.80
CA TYR A 293 0.37 4.72 23.98
C TYR A 293 0.99 4.40 25.34
N THR A 294 1.92 5.24 25.81
CA THR A 294 2.53 5.13 27.14
C THR A 294 1.48 5.33 28.24
N LEU A 295 0.62 6.35 28.12
CA LEU A 295 -0.48 6.58 29.05
C LEU A 295 -1.41 5.37 29.14
N LEU A 296 -1.86 4.83 28.00
CA LEU A 296 -2.70 3.63 27.94
C LEU A 296 -2.00 2.43 28.60
N SER A 297 -0.70 2.27 28.39
CA SER A 297 0.09 1.19 29.00
C SER A 297 0.20 1.31 30.52
N LEU A 298 0.39 2.53 31.05
CA LEU A 298 0.40 2.82 32.49
C LEU A 298 -0.98 2.57 33.10
N LYS A 299 -2.04 3.06 32.46
CA LYS A 299 -3.43 2.86 32.91
C LYS A 299 -3.85 1.39 32.88
N SER A 300 -3.47 0.63 31.85
CA SER A 300 -3.71 -0.82 31.82
C SER A 300 -3.07 -1.55 33.01
N LYS A 301 -1.81 -1.22 33.35
CA LYS A 301 -1.13 -1.75 34.54
C LYS A 301 -1.84 -1.32 35.82
N PHE A 302 -2.24 -0.06 35.94
CA PHE A 302 -3.00 0.47 37.07
C PHE A 302 -4.30 -0.32 37.30
N TYR A 303 -5.14 -0.48 36.26
CA TYR A 303 -6.40 -1.22 36.36
C TYR A 303 -6.18 -2.71 36.66
N ARG A 304 -5.11 -3.33 36.13
CA ARG A 304 -4.71 -4.70 36.48
C ARG A 304 -4.40 -4.84 37.98
N THR A 305 -3.59 -3.91 38.52
CA THR A 305 -3.22 -3.92 39.95
C THR A 305 -4.42 -3.63 40.84
N LYS A 306 -5.26 -2.65 40.47
CA LYS A 306 -6.49 -2.33 41.20
C LYS A 306 -7.43 -3.54 41.25
N ARG A 307 -7.64 -4.24 40.12
CA ARG A 307 -8.44 -5.48 40.08
C ARG A 307 -7.86 -6.57 40.97
N ARG A 308 -6.56 -6.79 40.95
CA ARG A 308 -5.88 -7.79 41.82
C ARG A 308 -6.10 -7.47 43.29
N LYS A 309 -5.92 -6.21 43.71
CA LYS A 309 -6.18 -5.77 45.09
C LYS A 309 -7.65 -5.96 45.48
N SER A 310 -8.58 -5.63 44.60
CA SER A 310 -10.02 -5.86 44.85
C SER A 310 -10.38 -7.34 45.00
N LEU A 311 -9.80 -8.23 44.18
CA LEU A 311 -10.00 -9.68 44.31
C LEU A 311 -9.38 -10.27 45.58
N ALA A 312 -8.23 -9.73 46.02
CA ALA A 312 -7.56 -10.18 47.23
C ALA A 312 -8.35 -9.87 48.50
N LYS A 313 -9.12 -8.76 48.49
CA LYS A 313 -9.99 -8.33 49.59
C LYS A 313 -11.27 -9.17 49.76
N LEU A 314 -11.60 -10.03 48.80
CA LEU A 314 -12.79 -10.88 48.89
C LEU A 314 -12.59 -12.00 49.90
N SER A 315 -13.64 -12.28 50.67
CA SER A 315 -13.71 -13.45 51.56
C SER A 315 -13.74 -14.76 50.76
N PRO A 316 -13.49 -15.93 51.39
CA PRO A 316 -13.54 -17.22 50.72
C PRO A 316 -14.90 -17.49 50.03
N SER A 317 -16.02 -17.14 50.66
CA SER A 317 -17.37 -17.31 50.09
C SER A 317 -17.62 -16.36 48.92
N GLU A 318 -17.12 -15.12 48.98
CA GLU A 318 -17.21 -14.16 47.88
C GLU A 318 -16.36 -14.57 46.67
N LYS A 319 -15.22 -15.25 46.87
CA LYS A 319 -14.40 -15.79 45.78
C LYS A 319 -15.13 -16.90 45.02
N VAL A 320 -15.83 -17.80 45.74
CA VAL A 320 -16.69 -18.82 45.13
C VAL A 320 -17.88 -18.16 44.43
N GLY A 321 -18.51 -17.18 45.07
CA GLY A 321 -19.57 -16.37 44.48
C GLY A 321 -19.13 -15.61 43.21
N PHE A 322 -17.88 -15.18 43.14
CA PHE A 322 -17.31 -14.51 41.96
C PHE A 322 -17.20 -15.47 40.77
N LEU A 323 -16.76 -16.71 40.99
CA LEU A 323 -16.72 -17.76 39.97
C LEU A 323 -18.14 -18.11 39.50
N GLY A 324 -19.09 -18.29 40.42
CA GLY A 324 -20.50 -18.49 40.09
C GLY A 324 -21.11 -17.33 39.31
N SER A 325 -20.77 -16.08 39.67
CA SER A 325 -21.24 -14.88 38.96
C SER A 325 -20.65 -14.77 37.56
N LEU A 326 -19.38 -15.14 37.35
CA LEU A 326 -18.76 -15.21 36.01
C LEU A 326 -19.46 -16.23 35.10
N LEU A 327 -19.87 -17.38 35.66
CA LEU A 327 -20.63 -18.39 34.93
C LEU A 327 -22.03 -17.87 34.59
N ARG A 328 -22.74 -17.29 35.57
CA ARG A 328 -24.06 -16.67 35.33
C ARG A 328 -24.02 -15.56 34.28
N GLN A 329 -22.96 -14.75 34.25
CA GLN A 329 -22.77 -13.70 33.24
C GLN A 329 -22.69 -14.25 31.80
N LYS A 330 -22.25 -15.50 31.62
CA LYS A 330 -22.21 -16.14 30.30
C LYS A 330 -23.54 -16.80 29.90
N ILE A 331 -24.35 -17.16 30.89
CA ILE A 331 -25.56 -17.98 30.70
C ILE A 331 -26.82 -17.11 30.68
N PHE A 332 -26.85 -16.03 31.46
CA PHE A 332 -28.03 -15.18 31.63
C PHE A 332 -27.78 -13.77 31.08
N SER A 333 -28.78 -13.24 30.37
CA SER A 333 -28.73 -11.94 29.70
C SER A 333 -28.79 -10.75 30.67
N SER A 334 -29.49 -10.90 31.81
CA SER A 334 -29.70 -9.81 32.80
C SER A 334 -29.62 -10.24 34.29
N PRO A 335 -28.56 -10.92 34.74
CA PRO A 335 -28.41 -11.29 36.16
C PRO A 335 -28.15 -10.06 37.07
N GLN A 336 -28.84 -9.99 38.21
CA GLN A 336 -28.50 -9.05 39.26
C GLN A 336 -27.21 -9.47 39.96
N PHE A 337 -26.17 -8.65 39.83
CA PHE A 337 -24.88 -8.88 40.47
C PHE A 337 -24.65 -7.98 41.70
N PRO A 338 -23.95 -8.48 42.73
CA PRO A 338 -23.48 -7.65 43.83
C PRO A 338 -22.62 -6.46 43.38
N GLU A 339 -22.63 -5.36 44.15
CA GLU A 339 -21.83 -4.17 43.82
C GLU A 339 -20.33 -4.46 43.70
N TRP A 340 -19.79 -5.31 44.58
CA TRP A 340 -18.37 -5.66 44.56
C TRP A 340 -18.00 -6.41 43.28
N PHE A 341 -18.89 -7.26 42.76
CA PHE A 341 -18.71 -7.95 41.48
C PHE A 341 -18.72 -6.94 40.34
N LYS A 342 -19.73 -6.04 40.31
CA LYS A 342 -19.84 -4.98 39.30
C LYS A 342 -18.57 -4.11 39.27
N LYS A 343 -18.05 -3.70 40.43
CA LYS A 343 -16.81 -2.91 40.54
C LYS A 343 -15.60 -3.66 39.97
N ILE A 344 -15.41 -4.94 40.31
CA ILE A 344 -14.29 -5.76 39.81
C ILE A 344 -14.40 -5.99 38.30
N GLU A 345 -15.62 -6.20 37.80
CA GLU A 345 -15.91 -6.44 36.40
C GLU A 345 -15.72 -5.18 35.55
N THR A 346 -16.12 -4.00 36.05
CA THR A 346 -15.81 -2.71 35.41
C THR A 346 -14.30 -2.52 35.26
N LEU A 347 -13.48 -2.87 36.26
CA LEU A 347 -12.02 -2.81 36.14
C LEU A 347 -11.48 -3.76 35.06
N ARG A 348 -12.08 -4.94 34.89
CA ARG A 348 -11.73 -5.90 33.83
C ARG A 348 -12.08 -5.34 32.45
N LYS A 349 -13.31 -4.86 32.26
CA LYS A 349 -13.82 -4.27 31.02
C LYS A 349 -13.01 -3.03 30.61
N THR A 350 -12.77 -2.13 31.56
CA THR A 350 -11.94 -0.92 31.36
C THR A 350 -10.54 -1.29 30.87
N ARG A 351 -9.87 -2.25 31.53
CA ARG A 351 -8.54 -2.71 31.08
C ARG A 351 -8.60 -3.32 29.67
N HIS A 352 -9.63 -4.12 29.38
CA HIS A 352 -9.76 -4.76 28.08
C HIS A 352 -9.95 -3.72 26.96
N LEU A 353 -10.81 -2.72 27.16
CA LEU A 353 -10.97 -1.61 26.24
C LEU A 353 -9.66 -0.84 26.03
N ILE A 354 -8.88 -0.59 27.09
CA ILE A 354 -7.56 0.06 26.98
C ILE A 354 -6.61 -0.77 26.11
N GLU A 355 -6.60 -2.10 26.22
CA GLU A 355 -5.78 -2.95 25.36
C GLU A 355 -6.26 -2.93 23.90
N GLN A 356 -7.58 -2.89 23.65
CA GLN A 356 -8.11 -2.71 22.29
C GLN A 356 -7.69 -1.36 21.70
N LEU A 357 -7.79 -0.26 22.46
CA LEU A 357 -7.35 1.07 22.03
C LEU A 357 -5.86 1.09 21.69
N LYS A 358 -5.01 0.40 22.47
CA LYS A 358 -3.58 0.27 22.16
C LYS A 358 -3.34 -0.45 20.83
N GLU A 359 -4.11 -1.50 20.52
CA GLU A 359 -3.99 -2.20 19.24
C GLU A 359 -4.45 -1.31 18.08
N LEU A 360 -5.50 -0.49 18.25
CA LEU A 360 -6.02 0.40 17.22
C LEU A 360 -4.99 1.46 16.78
N LEU A 361 -4.22 2.03 17.71
CA LEU A 361 -3.18 3.03 17.42
C LEU A 361 -2.16 2.57 16.36
N TRP A 362 -1.93 1.25 16.26
CA TRP A 362 -0.95 0.68 15.33
C TRP A 362 -1.59 0.11 14.07
N ASN A 363 -2.80 -0.43 14.19
CA ASN A 363 -3.41 -1.29 13.17
C ASN A 363 -4.42 -0.59 12.28
N THR A 364 -4.88 0.59 12.68
CA THR A 364 -5.79 1.37 11.87
C THR A 364 -5.01 2.35 10.97
N PRO A 365 -5.53 2.67 9.78
CA PRO A 365 -5.00 3.75 8.97
C PRO A 365 -4.92 5.06 9.75
N LEU A 366 -3.85 5.83 9.60
CA LEU A 366 -3.68 7.11 10.31
C LEU A 366 -4.85 8.08 10.11
N TYR A 367 -5.41 8.16 8.89
CA TYR A 367 -6.56 9.04 8.64
C TYR A 367 -7.74 8.67 9.56
N SER A 368 -7.96 7.39 9.87
CA SER A 368 -9.10 6.94 10.70
C SER A 368 -9.10 7.46 12.14
N HIS A 369 -7.99 8.04 12.60
CA HIS A 369 -7.89 8.71 13.89
C HIS A 369 -8.65 10.05 13.93
N THR A 370 -9.08 10.62 12.80
CA THR A 370 -10.01 11.76 12.74
C THR A 370 -11.48 11.31 12.57
N VAL A 371 -12.42 12.26 12.64
CA VAL A 371 -13.86 12.08 12.37
C VAL A 371 -14.10 11.70 10.90
N HIS A 372 -14.92 10.67 10.66
CA HIS A 372 -15.30 10.21 9.32
C HIS A 372 -16.78 9.87 9.21
N GLU A 373 -17.23 9.80 7.96
CA GLU A 373 -18.52 9.25 7.59
C GLU A 373 -18.46 7.70 7.56
N PRO A 374 -19.41 6.98 8.21
CA PRO A 374 -19.31 5.53 8.47
C PRO A 374 -19.17 4.63 7.23
N SER A 375 -19.69 5.06 6.08
CA SER A 375 -19.71 4.29 4.82
C SER A 375 -18.31 3.86 4.33
N ARG A 376 -17.25 4.52 4.80
CA ARG A 376 -15.87 4.34 4.31
C ARG A 376 -14.99 3.43 5.17
N THR A 377 -15.40 3.11 6.40
CA THR A 377 -14.65 2.21 7.29
C THR A 377 -14.66 0.76 6.78
N LYS A 378 -15.74 0.36 6.10
CA LYS A 378 -15.95 -0.99 5.51
C LYS A 378 -14.88 -1.41 4.50
N THR A 379 -14.21 -0.49 3.80
CA THR A 379 -13.29 -0.89 2.72
C THR A 379 -11.84 -1.09 3.16
N TYR A 380 -11.45 -0.65 4.35
CA TYR A 380 -10.05 -0.72 4.82
C TYR A 380 -9.83 -1.71 5.98
N GLN A 381 -10.92 -2.17 6.63
CA GLN A 381 -10.88 -3.17 7.69
C GLN A 381 -10.57 -4.60 7.18
N ASN A 382 -10.64 -4.85 5.87
CA ASN A 382 -10.40 -6.17 5.25
C ASN A 382 -8.94 -6.66 5.28
N ILE A 383 -8.00 -5.95 5.94
CA ILE A 383 -6.56 -6.30 5.92
C ILE A 383 -6.11 -7.04 7.21
N SER A 384 -6.97 -7.18 8.22
CA SER A 384 -6.65 -7.92 9.45
C SER A 384 -7.65 -9.03 9.71
N SER A 385 -7.22 -10.28 9.62
CA SER A 385 -8.05 -11.47 9.88
C SER A 385 -8.53 -11.58 11.34
N LYS A 386 -8.06 -10.71 12.25
CA LYS A 386 -8.58 -10.60 13.63
C LYS A 386 -9.61 -9.48 13.83
N ILE A 387 -9.86 -8.68 12.79
CA ILE A 387 -10.93 -7.68 12.75
C ILE A 387 -12.17 -8.26 12.04
N MET A 388 -12.05 -9.41 11.35
CA MET A 388 -13.18 -10.10 10.71
C MET A 388 -14.27 -10.56 11.69
N GLU A 389 -13.97 -10.75 12.98
CA GLU A 389 -15.03 -10.99 14.00
C GLU A 389 -15.90 -9.74 14.29
N LEU A 390 -15.60 -8.58 13.68
CA LEU A 390 -16.44 -7.38 13.73
C LEU A 390 -17.38 -7.25 12.51
N GLU A 391 -17.41 -8.23 11.60
CA GLU A 391 -18.22 -8.22 10.37
C GLU A 391 -19.73 -8.49 10.60
N GLU A 392 -20.13 -9.03 11.76
CA GLU A 392 -21.53 -9.49 11.98
C GLU A 392 -22.48 -8.50 12.69
N LEU A 393 -22.08 -7.24 12.93
CA LEU A 393 -22.96 -6.30 13.63
C LEU A 393 -23.53 -5.26 12.67
N GLU A 394 -24.86 -5.28 12.51
CA GLU A 394 -25.64 -4.19 11.93
C GLU A 394 -25.13 -2.85 12.47
N TYR A 395 -24.54 -2.06 11.58
CA TYR A 395 -23.89 -0.82 11.92
C TYR A 395 -24.93 0.27 12.18
N ASP A 396 -24.99 0.74 13.41
CA ASP A 396 -25.67 1.99 13.77
C ASP A 396 -25.08 3.15 12.95
N ILE A 397 -25.93 3.75 12.13
CA ILE A 397 -25.67 4.79 11.11
C ILE A 397 -25.24 6.13 11.76
N SER A 398 -25.12 6.21 13.09
CA SER A 398 -24.98 7.47 13.83
C SER A 398 -23.58 8.01 14.15
N SER A 399 -22.45 7.31 13.95
CA SER A 399 -21.16 7.83 14.48
C SER A 399 -20.37 8.71 13.50
N ARG A 400 -20.53 10.03 13.60
CA ARG A 400 -19.56 11.06 13.14
C ARG A 400 -18.30 11.11 14.04
N GLU A 401 -17.77 9.97 14.45
CA GLU A 401 -16.74 9.87 15.48
C GLU A 401 -15.46 9.23 14.93
N SER A 402 -14.31 9.56 15.52
CA SER A 402 -13.05 8.86 15.20
C SER A 402 -13.10 7.39 15.61
N ILE A 403 -12.24 6.56 15.03
CA ILE A 403 -12.18 5.13 15.34
C ILE A 403 -12.04 4.80 16.84
N PHE A 404 -11.39 5.69 17.61
CA PHE A 404 -11.24 5.51 19.05
C PHE A 404 -12.57 5.63 19.78
N PHE A 405 -13.33 6.70 19.54
CA PHE A 405 -14.60 6.98 20.22
C PHE A 405 -15.72 6.05 19.73
N SER A 406 -15.75 5.71 18.44
CA SER A 406 -16.69 4.70 17.95
C SER A 406 -16.45 3.33 18.58
N THR A 407 -15.19 2.93 18.77
CA THR A 407 -14.85 1.69 19.50
C THR A 407 -15.24 1.77 20.97
N ILE A 408 -15.03 2.90 21.64
CA ILE A 408 -15.46 3.09 23.04
C ILE A 408 -16.98 2.93 23.13
N LYS A 409 -17.75 3.69 22.34
CA LYS A 409 -19.23 3.66 22.35
C LYS A 409 -19.78 2.26 22.08
N LYS A 410 -19.23 1.58 21.07
CA LYS A 410 -19.61 0.20 20.73
C LYS A 410 -19.32 -0.76 21.89
N TYR A 411 -18.13 -0.67 22.48
CA TYR A 411 -17.75 -1.53 23.61
C TYR A 411 -18.61 -1.26 24.86
N GLU A 412 -18.97 0.01 25.12
CA GLU A 412 -19.92 0.41 26.18
C GLU A 412 -21.30 -0.22 25.98
N GLN A 413 -21.83 -0.19 24.75
CA GLN A 413 -23.10 -0.82 24.37
C GLN A 413 -23.06 -2.35 24.52
N GLU A 414 -22.10 -3.02 23.86
CA GLU A 414 -21.97 -4.49 23.87
C GLU A 414 -21.76 -5.07 25.27
N ARG A 415 -21.08 -4.32 26.15
CA ARG A 415 -20.72 -4.80 27.48
C ARG A 415 -21.56 -4.17 28.59
N ASN A 416 -22.54 -3.34 28.27
CA ASN A 416 -23.37 -2.60 29.23
C ASN A 416 -22.53 -2.01 30.38
N PHE A 417 -21.59 -1.14 30.03
CA PHE A 417 -20.74 -0.42 31.00
C PHE A 417 -20.39 0.96 30.47
N ILE A 418 -19.97 1.86 31.36
CA ILE A 418 -19.52 3.21 31.01
C ILE A 418 -18.02 3.31 31.26
N PHE A 419 -17.28 3.78 30.26
CA PHE A 419 -15.86 4.06 30.33
C PHE A 419 -15.65 5.50 30.82
N ASP A 420 -15.12 5.69 32.03
CA ASP A 420 -15.02 7.01 32.68
C ASP A 420 -13.56 7.46 32.97
N ASP A 421 -12.58 6.99 32.19
CA ASP A 421 -11.21 7.49 32.33
C ASP A 421 -11.03 8.80 31.55
N LYS A 422 -11.18 9.93 32.25
CA LYS A 422 -11.07 11.29 31.68
C LYS A 422 -9.70 11.57 31.05
N ASP A 423 -8.62 11.08 31.66
CA ASP A 423 -7.26 11.29 31.14
C ASP A 423 -7.09 10.62 29.78
N ILE A 424 -7.58 9.38 29.65
CA ILE A 424 -7.55 8.65 28.38
C ILE A 424 -8.43 9.34 27.34
N LYS A 425 -9.67 9.71 27.71
CA LYS A 425 -10.58 10.40 26.79
C LYS A 425 -10.01 11.73 26.30
N GLY A 426 -9.38 12.52 27.18
CA GLY A 426 -8.71 13.78 26.85
C GLY A 426 -7.56 13.57 25.87
N ALA A 427 -6.66 12.63 26.17
CA ALA A 427 -5.50 12.32 25.33
C ALA A 427 -5.90 11.82 23.93
N LEU A 428 -6.95 11.00 23.83
CA LEU A 428 -7.48 10.54 22.55
C LEU A 428 -8.15 11.67 21.75
N ARG A 429 -8.78 12.64 22.43
CA ARG A 429 -9.40 13.81 21.80
C ARG A 429 -8.35 14.72 21.19
N GLU A 430 -7.28 15.01 21.92
CA GLU A 430 -6.14 15.77 21.39
C GLU A 430 -5.51 15.08 20.17
N LEU A 431 -5.30 13.77 20.25
CA LEU A 431 -4.73 12.98 19.15
C LEU A 431 -5.64 13.00 17.91
N ARG A 432 -6.96 12.94 18.11
CA ARG A 432 -7.95 13.10 17.04
C ARG A 432 -7.85 14.48 16.40
N ASP A 433 -7.79 15.54 17.20
CA ASP A 433 -7.83 16.92 16.72
C ASP A 433 -6.56 17.29 15.94
N ASP A 434 -5.39 16.81 16.38
CA ASP A 434 -4.14 16.95 15.64
C ASP A 434 -4.19 16.22 14.28
N MET A 435 -4.70 14.99 14.24
CA MET A 435 -4.86 14.25 12.98
C MET A 435 -5.89 14.95 12.09
N ALA A 436 -7.00 15.43 12.65
CA ALA A 436 -8.03 16.14 11.93
C ALA A 436 -7.44 17.37 11.24
N LYS A 437 -6.70 18.20 11.98
CA LYS A 437 -6.03 19.38 11.42
C LYS A 437 -5.09 19.01 10.28
N MET A 438 -4.24 18.02 10.48
CA MET A 438 -3.25 17.60 9.48
C MET A 438 -3.91 16.97 8.23
N TRP A 439 -4.87 16.07 8.43
CA TRP A 439 -5.58 15.37 7.34
C TRP A 439 -6.51 16.29 6.56
N LEU A 440 -7.35 17.07 7.25
CA LEU A 440 -8.31 17.97 6.60
C LEU A 440 -7.58 19.05 5.80
N TYR A 441 -6.52 19.64 6.38
CA TYR A 441 -5.70 20.61 5.66
C TYR A 441 -5.14 20.01 4.36
N PHE A 442 -4.51 18.84 4.45
CA PHE A 442 -3.95 18.15 3.30
C PHE A 442 -5.02 17.81 2.26
N LYS A 443 -6.17 17.29 2.73
CA LYS A 443 -7.28 16.90 1.88
C LYS A 443 -7.84 18.09 1.10
N GLU A 444 -8.15 19.18 1.79
CA GLU A 444 -8.78 20.36 1.20
C GLU A 444 -7.85 21.11 0.25
N ARG A 445 -6.58 21.30 0.62
CA ARG A 445 -5.65 22.12 -0.16
C ARG A 445 -4.92 21.36 -1.26
N HIS A 446 -4.52 20.12 -1.00
CA HIS A 446 -3.66 19.37 -1.93
C HIS A 446 -4.41 18.25 -2.62
N PHE A 447 -5.12 17.41 -1.88
CA PHE A 447 -5.78 16.24 -2.45
C PHE A 447 -6.91 16.62 -3.43
N LYS A 448 -7.82 17.54 -3.06
CA LYS A 448 -8.87 18.02 -3.98
C LYS A 448 -8.29 18.69 -5.23
N SER A 449 -7.21 19.46 -5.09
CA SER A 449 -6.51 20.05 -6.23
C SER A 449 -5.91 18.98 -7.15
N ALA A 450 -5.36 17.92 -6.58
CA ALA A 450 -4.83 16.78 -7.34
C ALA A 450 -5.93 16.04 -8.11
N LEU A 451 -7.09 15.80 -7.48
CA LEU A 451 -8.24 15.17 -8.15
C LEU A 451 -8.72 15.99 -9.35
N ARG A 452 -8.89 17.31 -9.19
CA ARG A 452 -9.26 18.19 -10.32
C ARG A 452 -8.26 18.15 -11.46
N LYS A 453 -6.96 18.03 -11.15
CA LYS A 453 -5.91 17.89 -12.17
C LYS A 453 -5.93 16.53 -12.85
N LEU A 454 -6.30 15.46 -12.14
CA LEU A 454 -6.53 14.14 -12.73
C LEU A 454 -7.74 14.14 -13.66
N GLU A 455 -8.83 14.78 -13.27
CA GLU A 455 -10.01 14.96 -14.13
C GLU A 455 -9.66 15.78 -15.39
N ALA A 456 -8.88 16.85 -15.25
CA ALA A 456 -8.41 17.61 -16.41
C ALA A 456 -7.57 16.75 -17.36
N LEU A 457 -6.77 15.79 -16.85
CA LEU A 457 -5.99 14.87 -17.70
C LEU A 457 -6.86 13.96 -18.56
N THR A 458 -8.06 13.57 -18.12
CA THR A 458 -8.95 12.72 -18.92
C THR A 458 -9.59 13.45 -20.09
N GLN A 459 -9.63 14.79 -20.01
CA GLN A 459 -10.21 15.66 -21.03
C GLN A 459 -9.21 16.06 -22.12
N ILE A 460 -7.92 15.79 -21.93
CA ILE A 460 -6.91 16.04 -22.97
C ILE A 460 -7.12 15.00 -24.07
N SER A 461 -7.67 15.43 -25.22
CA SER A 461 -7.86 14.53 -26.35
C SER A 461 -6.49 14.02 -26.84
N ILE A 462 -6.36 12.69 -26.87
CA ILE A 462 -5.26 12.01 -27.57
C ILE A 462 -5.63 11.99 -29.06
N ASP A 463 -5.69 13.17 -29.68
CA ASP A 463 -5.97 13.28 -31.10
C ASP A 463 -4.68 13.53 -31.89
N SER A 464 -4.73 13.22 -33.18
CA SER A 464 -3.66 13.17 -34.20
C SER A 464 -2.78 14.43 -34.36
N ARG A 465 -3.02 15.48 -33.58
CA ARG A 465 -2.21 16.71 -33.54
C ARG A 465 -1.70 16.94 -32.12
N MET A 466 -0.77 16.10 -31.69
CA MET A 466 -0.09 16.30 -30.41
C MET A 466 0.60 17.68 -30.39
N PRO A 467 0.32 18.55 -29.40
CA PRO A 467 1.10 19.76 -29.20
C PRO A 467 2.57 19.42 -28.97
N LYS A 468 3.50 20.21 -29.53
CA LYS A 468 4.95 20.06 -29.31
C LYS A 468 5.35 19.99 -27.82
N ASP A 469 4.51 20.49 -26.91
CA ASP A 469 4.72 20.53 -25.46
C ASP A 469 3.91 19.50 -24.63
N TYR A 470 3.21 18.54 -25.26
CA TYR A 470 2.40 17.54 -24.56
C TYR A 470 3.20 16.77 -23.50
N LYS A 471 4.37 16.24 -23.88
CA LYS A 471 5.26 15.47 -22.98
C LYS A 471 5.76 16.29 -21.79
N ASN A 472 6.11 17.55 -22.03
CA ASN A 472 6.55 18.46 -20.97
C ASN A 472 5.41 18.80 -20.00
N SER A 473 4.19 18.96 -20.53
CA SER A 473 2.98 19.13 -19.73
C SER A 473 2.68 17.90 -18.87
N LEU A 474 2.74 16.70 -19.44
CA LEU A 474 2.57 15.44 -18.69
C LEU A 474 3.61 15.31 -17.57
N ARG A 475 4.89 15.54 -17.86
CA ARG A 475 5.96 15.51 -16.85
C ARG A 475 5.69 16.48 -15.70
N LYS A 476 5.28 17.71 -15.99
CA LYS A 476 4.93 18.71 -14.97
C LYS A 476 3.76 18.25 -14.11
N ILE A 477 2.73 17.67 -14.71
CA ILE A 477 1.54 17.19 -13.99
C ILE A 477 1.90 15.99 -13.11
N ILE A 478 2.60 14.99 -13.65
CA ILE A 478 3.09 13.81 -12.91
C ILE A 478 3.93 14.25 -11.70
N ALA A 479 4.83 15.21 -11.89
CA ALA A 479 5.68 15.73 -10.81
C ALA A 479 4.91 16.43 -9.69
N GLN A 480 3.75 17.01 -9.99
CA GLN A 480 2.88 17.63 -9.00
C GLN A 480 2.01 16.60 -8.27
N LEU A 481 1.59 15.54 -8.96
CA LEU A 481 0.65 14.54 -8.43
C LEU A 481 1.34 13.44 -7.62
N ILE A 482 2.50 12.94 -8.05
CA ILE A 482 3.21 11.85 -7.34
C ILE A 482 3.45 12.19 -5.86
N PRO A 483 3.93 13.39 -5.48
CA PRO A 483 4.13 13.71 -4.06
C PRO A 483 2.86 13.67 -3.22
N ILE A 484 1.74 14.17 -3.76
CA ILE A 484 0.45 14.17 -3.07
C ILE A 484 -0.01 12.73 -2.88
N MET A 485 0.16 11.88 -3.89
CA MET A 485 -0.19 10.47 -3.80
C MET A 485 0.69 9.70 -2.79
N ALA A 486 2.00 9.95 -2.75
CA ALA A 486 2.92 9.32 -1.79
C ALA A 486 2.59 9.71 -0.34
N ILE A 487 2.29 10.99 -0.12
CA ILE A 487 1.84 11.49 1.19
C ILE A 487 0.49 10.88 1.59
N TYR A 488 -0.47 10.87 0.66
CA TYR A 488 -1.78 10.24 0.87
C TYR A 488 -1.62 8.78 1.29
N GLU A 489 -0.70 8.05 0.66
CA GLU A 489 -0.47 6.63 0.96
C GLU A 489 -0.02 6.40 2.41
N MET A 490 0.74 7.34 2.99
CA MET A 490 1.12 7.29 4.39
C MET A 490 -0.07 7.46 5.34
N PHE A 491 -1.09 8.25 4.97
CA PHE A 491 -2.29 8.41 5.77
C PHE A 491 -3.17 7.15 5.77
N VAL A 492 -3.22 6.43 4.65
CA VAL A 492 -4.14 5.29 4.49
C VAL A 492 -3.57 3.92 4.85
N ARG A 493 -2.26 3.84 5.11
CA ARG A 493 -1.64 2.65 5.68
C ARG A 493 -1.67 2.68 7.21
N SER A 494 -1.80 1.50 7.81
CA SER A 494 -1.56 1.35 9.25
C SER A 494 -0.08 1.51 9.54
N LEU A 495 0.25 2.07 10.70
CA LEU A 495 1.63 2.20 11.15
C LEU A 495 2.35 0.85 11.22
N SER A 496 1.61 -0.19 11.60
CA SER A 496 2.09 -1.55 11.66
C SER A 496 2.51 -2.11 10.28
N ASN A 497 1.97 -1.60 9.18
CA ASN A 497 2.33 -2.04 7.83
C ASN A 497 3.35 -1.13 7.14
N SER A 498 3.44 0.15 7.52
CA SER A 498 4.27 1.14 6.81
C SER A 498 5.51 1.63 7.56
N VAL A 499 5.48 1.69 8.90
CA VAL A 499 6.53 2.36 9.70
C VAL A 499 7.10 1.46 10.80
N TYR A 500 6.24 0.78 11.55
CA TYR A 500 6.59 -0.02 12.73
C TYR A 500 6.11 -1.46 12.59
N PRO A 501 6.71 -2.23 11.67
CA PRO A 501 6.34 -3.62 11.43
C PRO A 501 6.45 -4.50 12.68
N GLU A 502 7.33 -4.18 13.62
CA GLU A 502 7.52 -4.85 14.91
C GLU A 502 6.38 -4.62 15.93
N SER A 503 5.51 -3.62 15.72
CA SER A 503 4.45 -3.27 16.70
C SER A 503 3.36 -4.33 16.84
N VAL A 504 3.29 -5.30 15.92
CA VAL A 504 2.36 -6.45 15.98
C VAL A 504 3.07 -7.73 15.56
N PRO A 505 2.87 -8.85 16.27
CA PRO A 505 3.43 -10.15 15.88
C PRO A 505 3.01 -10.60 14.47
N GLN A 506 3.96 -11.16 13.69
CA GLN A 506 3.70 -11.68 12.33
C GLN A 506 2.68 -12.82 12.30
N THR A 507 2.54 -13.59 13.36
CA THR A 507 1.55 -14.68 13.46
C THR A 507 0.11 -14.17 13.39
N LYS A 508 -0.12 -12.89 13.71
CA LYS A 508 -1.40 -12.21 13.52
C LYS A 508 -1.53 -11.59 12.11
N ARG A 509 -0.52 -11.71 11.23
CA ARG A 509 -0.46 -11.13 9.87
C ARG A 509 -0.18 -12.23 8.84
N ILE A 510 -1.22 -12.94 8.43
CA ILE A 510 -1.13 -14.10 7.52
C ILE A 510 -0.31 -13.79 6.24
N GLY A 511 -0.49 -12.59 5.66
CA GLY A 511 0.28 -12.16 4.48
C GLY A 511 1.79 -12.03 4.72
N GLY A 512 2.20 -11.47 5.87
CA GLY A 512 3.62 -11.35 6.23
C GLY A 512 4.27 -12.69 6.58
N TYR A 513 3.52 -13.58 7.23
CA TYR A 513 3.94 -14.96 7.48
C TYR A 513 4.14 -15.74 6.16
N LEU A 514 3.18 -15.64 5.23
CA LEU A 514 3.27 -16.28 3.91
C LEU A 514 4.44 -15.71 3.10
N ALA A 515 4.62 -14.39 3.09
CA ALA A 515 5.77 -13.73 2.44
C ALA A 515 7.10 -14.25 2.99
N LYS A 516 7.22 -14.41 4.31
CA LYS A 516 8.42 -14.96 4.96
C LYS A 516 8.64 -16.44 4.64
N PHE A 517 7.58 -17.24 4.62
CA PHE A 517 7.66 -18.64 4.22
C PHE A 517 8.11 -18.80 2.76
N LEU A 518 7.51 -18.04 1.84
CA LEU A 518 7.86 -18.01 0.41
C LEU A 518 9.27 -17.48 0.14
N THR A 519 9.83 -16.66 1.03
CA THR A 519 11.22 -16.16 0.94
C THR A 519 12.23 -16.97 1.74
N SER A 520 11.78 -17.93 2.54
CA SER A 520 12.67 -18.70 3.40
C SER A 520 13.56 -19.64 2.59
N LYS A 521 14.78 -19.88 3.08
CA LYS A 521 15.69 -20.90 2.52
C LYS A 521 15.12 -22.32 2.56
N TYR A 522 14.07 -22.54 3.33
CA TYR A 522 13.39 -23.81 3.51
C TYR A 522 12.23 -24.03 2.52
N ASN A 523 11.94 -23.05 1.65
CA ASN A 523 11.01 -23.21 0.55
C ASN A 523 11.75 -23.32 -0.80
N PRO A 524 11.99 -24.53 -1.32
CA PRO A 524 12.71 -24.72 -2.57
C PRO A 524 11.96 -24.15 -3.79
N LEU A 525 10.63 -24.01 -3.71
CA LEU A 525 9.76 -23.42 -4.75
C LEU A 525 9.61 -21.90 -4.62
N GLY A 526 10.19 -21.29 -3.57
CA GLY A 526 10.07 -19.88 -3.23
C GLY A 526 10.96 -18.95 -4.06
N LEU A 527 11.48 -17.88 -3.41
CA LEU A 527 12.28 -16.82 -4.05
C LEU A 527 13.43 -17.38 -4.93
N ASN A 528 14.04 -18.50 -4.54
CA ASN A 528 15.13 -19.14 -5.31
C ASN A 528 14.71 -19.57 -6.71
N LEU A 529 13.50 -20.12 -6.86
CA LEU A 529 12.96 -20.55 -8.14
C LEU A 529 12.65 -19.35 -9.04
N ILE A 530 12.03 -18.30 -8.49
CA ILE A 530 11.81 -17.01 -9.17
C ILE A 530 13.14 -16.42 -9.66
N ASN A 531 14.20 -16.53 -8.85
CA ASN A 531 15.51 -16.00 -9.17
C ASN A 531 16.20 -16.76 -10.30
N LEU A 532 16.06 -18.09 -10.29
CA LEU A 532 16.52 -18.94 -11.36
C LEU A 532 15.79 -18.59 -12.67
N PHE A 533 14.47 -18.43 -12.63
CA PHE A 533 13.69 -18.03 -13.81
C PHE A 533 14.10 -16.68 -14.37
N ASN A 534 14.22 -15.66 -13.53
CA ASN A 534 14.70 -14.34 -13.96
C ASN A 534 16.14 -14.37 -14.52
N ARG A 535 16.98 -15.33 -14.09
CA ARG A 535 18.31 -15.54 -14.67
C ARG A 535 18.24 -16.16 -16.05
N LEU A 536 17.50 -17.26 -16.21
CA LEU A 536 17.31 -17.94 -17.49
C LEU A 536 16.68 -17.03 -18.54
N ALA A 537 15.65 -16.28 -18.14
CA ALA A 537 15.02 -15.27 -18.96
C ALA A 537 16.00 -14.24 -19.50
N PHE A 538 16.76 -13.64 -18.59
CA PHE A 538 17.72 -12.63 -18.94
C PHE A 538 18.77 -13.20 -19.90
N GLN A 539 19.22 -14.44 -19.70
CA GLN A 539 20.18 -15.07 -20.62
C GLN A 539 19.62 -15.20 -22.03
N ASN A 540 18.37 -15.61 -22.20
CA ASN A 540 17.74 -15.71 -23.52
C ASN A 540 17.62 -14.34 -24.21
N TRP A 541 17.18 -13.32 -23.45
CA TRP A 541 17.10 -11.96 -23.97
C TRP A 541 18.47 -11.34 -24.26
N ALA A 542 19.46 -11.60 -23.40
CA ALA A 542 20.82 -11.14 -23.60
C ALA A 542 21.46 -11.79 -24.83
N HIS A 543 21.18 -13.07 -25.11
CA HIS A 543 21.61 -13.73 -26.34
C HIS A 543 21.09 -12.99 -27.58
N LEU A 544 19.79 -12.71 -27.63
CA LEU A 544 19.17 -11.96 -28.73
C LEU A 544 19.78 -10.55 -28.86
N ILE A 545 19.92 -9.81 -27.75
CA ILE A 545 20.50 -8.46 -27.74
C ILE A 545 21.92 -8.45 -28.29
N MET A 546 22.76 -9.39 -27.86
CA MET A 546 24.15 -9.49 -28.31
C MET A 546 24.24 -9.90 -29.78
N LYS A 547 23.41 -10.85 -30.21
CA LYS A 547 23.36 -11.34 -31.59
C LYS A 547 22.95 -10.22 -32.56
N GLU A 548 21.84 -9.56 -32.26
CA GLU A 548 21.25 -8.49 -33.07
C GLU A 548 21.94 -7.13 -32.86
N LYS A 549 22.98 -7.07 -32.00
CA LYS A 549 23.71 -5.86 -31.63
C LYS A 549 22.79 -4.70 -31.20
N LEU A 550 21.71 -5.03 -30.48
CA LEU A 550 20.70 -4.06 -30.10
C LEU A 550 21.21 -3.20 -28.94
N ASN A 551 21.12 -1.88 -29.10
CA ASN A 551 21.16 -0.99 -27.96
C ASN A 551 19.83 -1.07 -27.17
N MET A 552 19.79 -0.45 -25.99
CA MET A 552 18.61 -0.56 -25.11
C MET A 552 17.33 0.05 -25.70
N GLN A 553 17.44 1.07 -26.53
CA GLN A 553 16.31 1.69 -27.20
C GLN A 553 15.78 0.80 -28.32
N GLN A 554 16.69 0.24 -29.13
CA GLN A 554 16.34 -0.73 -30.17
C GLN A 554 15.68 -1.97 -29.57
N PHE A 555 16.19 -2.46 -28.43
CA PHE A 555 15.56 -3.56 -27.69
C PHE A 555 14.15 -3.18 -27.19
N PHE A 556 13.95 -1.99 -26.62
CA PHE A 556 12.62 -1.51 -26.22
C PHE A 556 11.65 -1.48 -27.41
N ASN A 557 12.06 -0.89 -28.53
CA ASN A 557 11.26 -0.79 -29.75
C ASN A 557 10.90 -2.16 -30.32
N LEU A 558 11.85 -3.11 -30.31
CA LEU A 558 11.60 -4.49 -30.70
C LEU A 558 10.51 -5.10 -29.83
N ILE A 559 10.63 -4.99 -28.50
CA ILE A 559 9.66 -5.56 -27.56
C ILE A 559 8.27 -4.97 -27.78
N VAL A 560 8.11 -3.64 -27.87
CA VAL A 560 6.80 -2.99 -28.05
C VAL A 560 6.07 -3.47 -29.30
N LYS A 561 6.81 -3.80 -30.36
CA LYS A 561 6.26 -4.24 -31.66
C LYS A 561 5.87 -5.72 -31.70
N LEU A 562 6.19 -6.52 -30.67
CA LEU A 562 5.86 -7.95 -30.69
C LEU A 562 4.33 -8.18 -30.72
N PRO A 563 3.83 -9.11 -31.54
CA PRO A 563 2.39 -9.36 -31.71
C PRO A 563 1.71 -9.95 -30.46
N THR A 564 2.49 -10.42 -29.49
CA THR A 564 1.96 -10.94 -28.22
C THR A 564 1.22 -9.85 -27.40
N TRP A 565 1.49 -8.57 -27.69
CA TRP A 565 0.87 -7.40 -27.05
C TRP A 565 -0.44 -6.96 -27.71
N LYS A 566 -1.30 -7.93 -28.03
CA LYS A 566 -2.54 -7.72 -28.79
C LYS A 566 -3.58 -6.84 -28.08
N TYR A 567 -3.49 -6.67 -26.75
CA TYR A 567 -4.45 -5.85 -26.01
C TYR A 567 -4.01 -4.40 -25.85
N ILE A 568 -2.73 -4.08 -26.06
CA ILE A 568 -2.26 -2.69 -26.02
C ILE A 568 -2.74 -1.99 -27.30
N PRO A 569 -3.50 -0.88 -27.21
CA PRO A 569 -3.95 -0.14 -28.38
C PRO A 569 -2.78 0.37 -29.23
N ASP A 570 -2.94 0.39 -30.55
CA ASP A 570 -1.85 0.77 -31.45
C ASP A 570 -1.44 2.22 -31.31
N TYR A 571 -2.36 3.14 -31.03
CA TYR A 571 -2.03 4.54 -30.73
C TYR A 571 -1.14 4.68 -29.48
N ILE A 572 -1.32 3.81 -28.47
CA ILE A 572 -0.45 3.78 -27.28
C ILE A 572 0.93 3.25 -27.67
N LYS A 573 1.00 2.20 -28.50
CA LYS A 573 2.28 1.68 -29.00
C LYS A 573 3.03 2.76 -29.80
N GLN A 574 2.32 3.51 -30.66
CA GLN A 574 2.88 4.62 -31.42
C GLN A 574 3.43 5.70 -30.47
N LEU A 575 2.68 6.11 -29.45
CA LEU A 575 3.12 7.11 -28.47
C LEU A 575 4.37 6.66 -27.68
N LEU A 576 4.46 5.37 -27.34
CA LEU A 576 5.66 4.78 -26.73
C LEU A 576 6.87 4.72 -27.68
N LEU A 577 6.64 4.71 -28.99
CA LEU A 577 7.70 4.71 -30.01
C LEU A 577 8.09 6.15 -30.41
N GLU A 578 7.13 7.08 -30.39
CA GLU A 578 7.27 8.53 -30.63
C GLU A 578 7.88 9.29 -29.44
N THR A 579 8.13 8.63 -28.31
CA THR A 579 8.71 9.28 -27.12
C THR A 579 10.18 9.68 -27.29
N HIS A 580 10.65 9.80 -28.53
CA HIS A 580 11.98 10.14 -29.00
C HIS A 580 11.95 11.25 -30.05
#